data_AF-A0A7K3KJK6-F1
#
_entry.id   AF-A0A7K3KJK6-F1
#
_cell.length_a   1.000
_cell.length_b   1.000
_cell.length_c   1.000
_cell.angle_alpha   90.00
_cell.angle_beta   90.00
_cell.angle_gamma   90.00
#
_symmetry.space_group_name_H-M   'P 1'
#
loop_
_entity.id
_entity.type
_entity.pdbx_description
1 polymer ?
#
loop_
_entity_poly.entity_id
_entity_poly.type
_entity_poly.pdbx_seq_one_letter_code
_entity_poly.pdbx_strand_id
1 'polypeptide(L)'
;MTSEYRHIPVLLPECLEYLQLKTHPIFVDATLGGAGHSSKAAKELGASGLLIGIDQDEVALAAAEAKLGTIPKSQRPRIQLVRGNFGDLDQALLTADIPGIDAILFDLGVSSVQIDTPERGFSFKEDGPLDMRMDPGNQTLTAAEIVNTYNAADLSRIIRAYSDEKWASRIAEFIVRARQQEPIVRSEQLVEVIKAAIPASARRAGGHPAKRTFQALRIEVNGELDVLRRGLEAAIRWLNPGGRIAVISYHSLEDRIVKDAFAAMANRCTCPPDLPVCACGRKPVLELVTRKPVLPTADEVARNPRARSAKLRVAQKCLDCPSN
;
A
#
# COMPACT_ATOMS: atom_id res chain seq x y z
N MET A 1 -25.39 7.51 -12.51
CA MET A 1 -24.23 7.78 -13.40
C MET A 1 -23.04 7.05 -12.80
N THR A 2 -22.62 5.95 -13.44
CA THR A 2 -21.55 5.08 -12.94
C THR A 2 -20.26 5.89 -12.85
N SER A 3 -19.67 6.01 -11.67
CA SER A 3 -18.37 6.65 -11.50
C SER A 3 -17.33 5.82 -12.26
N GLU A 4 -17.03 6.21 -13.50
CA GLU A 4 -15.95 5.60 -14.25
C GLU A 4 -14.66 5.73 -13.44
N TYR A 5 -14.04 4.58 -13.17
CA TYR A 5 -12.74 4.45 -12.51
C TYR A 5 -11.64 5.10 -13.40
N ARG A 6 -11.58 6.43 -13.43
CA ARG A 6 -10.51 7.20 -14.10
C ARG A 6 -9.26 7.23 -13.21
N HIS A 7 -8.74 6.05 -12.87
CA HIS A 7 -7.45 5.93 -12.20
C HIS A 7 -6.34 5.81 -13.27
N ILE A 8 -5.53 6.86 -13.40
CA ILE A 8 -4.31 6.82 -14.20
C ILE A 8 -3.26 6.09 -13.36
N PRO A 9 -2.74 4.93 -13.80
CA PRO A 9 -1.78 4.16 -13.01
C PRO A 9 -0.46 4.94 -12.90
N VAL A 10 0.09 4.98 -11.68
CA VAL A 10 1.29 5.75 -11.35
C VAL A 10 2.55 4.96 -11.68
N LEU A 11 3.58 5.62 -12.21
CA LEU A 11 4.88 5.00 -12.56
C LEU A 11 4.74 3.76 -13.45
N LEU A 12 3.72 3.75 -14.30
CA LEU A 12 3.34 2.59 -15.10
C LEU A 12 4.44 2.15 -16.08
N PRO A 13 5.04 3.03 -16.90
CA PRO A 13 6.14 2.64 -17.79
C PRO A 13 7.32 2.04 -17.02
N GLU A 14 7.71 2.68 -15.92
CA GLU A 14 8.83 2.25 -15.08
C GLU A 14 8.54 0.88 -14.44
N CYS A 15 7.32 0.66 -13.95
CA CYS A 15 6.94 -0.64 -13.39
C CYS A 15 7.08 -1.76 -14.41
N LEU A 16 6.56 -1.58 -15.63
CA LEU A 16 6.63 -2.60 -16.68
C LEU A 16 8.09 -2.86 -17.11
N GLU A 17 8.88 -1.80 -17.26
CA GLU A 17 10.31 -1.90 -17.58
C GLU A 17 11.06 -2.74 -16.54
N TYR A 18 10.86 -2.45 -15.25
CA TYR A 18 11.56 -3.13 -14.17
C TYR A 18 11.04 -4.54 -13.87
N LEU A 19 9.76 -4.82 -14.10
CA LEU A 19 9.17 -6.15 -13.89
C LEU A 19 9.58 -7.16 -14.96
N GLN A 20 9.99 -6.70 -16.16
CA GLN A 20 10.52 -7.56 -17.23
C GLN A 20 9.58 -8.73 -17.60
N LEU A 21 8.28 -8.45 -17.75
CA LEU A 21 7.22 -9.47 -17.84
C LEU A 21 7.33 -10.43 -19.04
N LYS A 22 8.07 -10.05 -20.08
CA LYS A 22 8.35 -10.94 -21.22
C LYS A 22 9.16 -12.18 -20.85
N THR A 23 9.99 -12.09 -19.81
CA THR A 23 10.80 -13.19 -19.29
C THR A 23 10.32 -13.67 -17.92
N HIS A 24 9.27 -13.05 -17.37
CA HIS A 24 8.68 -13.35 -16.08
C HIS A 24 7.17 -13.64 -16.27
N PRO A 25 6.83 -14.86 -16.73
CA PRO A 25 5.48 -15.17 -17.22
C PRO A 25 4.42 -15.27 -16.11
N ILE A 26 4.79 -15.44 -14.84
CA ILE A 26 3.85 -15.47 -13.71
C ILE A 26 3.92 -14.14 -12.96
N PHE A 27 2.92 -13.29 -13.18
CA PHE A 27 2.81 -11.96 -12.57
C PHE A 27 1.68 -11.89 -11.55
N VAL A 28 1.97 -11.32 -10.39
CA VAL A 28 1.00 -10.99 -9.35
C VAL A 28 0.85 -9.48 -9.25
N ASP A 29 -0.39 -8.98 -9.37
CA ASP A 29 -0.76 -7.64 -8.96
C ASP A 29 -1.44 -7.73 -7.58
N ALA A 30 -0.70 -7.41 -6.53
CA ALA A 30 -1.14 -7.58 -5.14
C ALA A 30 -2.15 -6.51 -4.69
N THR A 31 -2.38 -5.50 -5.52
CA THR A 31 -3.24 -4.34 -5.26
C THR A 31 -4.00 -4.00 -6.56
N LEU A 32 -4.74 -4.98 -7.07
CA LEU A 32 -5.28 -4.97 -8.42
C LEU A 32 -6.09 -3.70 -8.74
N GLY A 33 -6.92 -3.25 -7.79
CA GLY A 33 -7.80 -2.11 -7.93
C GLY A 33 -8.61 -2.16 -9.23
N GLY A 34 -8.62 -1.07 -9.99
CA GLY A 34 -9.24 -1.01 -11.31
C GLY A 34 -8.43 -1.63 -12.45
N ALA A 35 -7.55 -2.60 -12.17
CA ALA A 35 -6.62 -3.26 -13.11
C ALA A 35 -5.84 -2.27 -14.00
N GLY A 36 -5.35 -1.18 -13.40
CA GLY A 36 -4.58 -0.14 -14.07
C GLY A 36 -3.31 -0.71 -14.71
N HIS A 37 -2.37 -1.09 -13.84
CA HIS A 37 -1.13 -1.76 -14.22
C HIS A 37 -1.38 -3.12 -14.85
N SER A 38 -2.23 -3.95 -14.23
CA SER A 38 -2.61 -5.27 -14.74
C SER A 38 -3.07 -5.29 -16.20
N SER A 39 -3.86 -4.30 -16.65
CA SER A 39 -4.30 -4.25 -18.06
C SER A 39 -3.18 -4.05 -19.08
N LYS A 40 -2.07 -3.45 -18.66
CA LYS A 40 -0.88 -3.24 -19.50
C LYS A 40 0.09 -4.41 -19.34
N ALA A 41 0.30 -4.87 -18.11
CA ALA A 41 1.05 -6.07 -17.80
C ALA A 41 0.54 -7.29 -18.59
N ALA A 42 -0.80 -7.48 -18.65
CA ALA A 42 -1.42 -8.55 -19.41
C ALA A 42 -1.02 -8.55 -20.89
N LYS A 43 -0.82 -7.37 -21.50
CA LYS A 43 -0.40 -7.29 -22.91
C LYS A 43 1.06 -7.69 -23.10
N GLU A 44 1.92 -7.42 -22.11
CA GLU A 44 3.32 -7.83 -22.16
C GLU A 44 3.53 -9.31 -21.86
N LEU A 45 2.74 -9.86 -20.95
CA LEU A 45 2.70 -11.29 -20.63
C LEU A 45 2.26 -12.13 -21.84
N GLY A 46 1.27 -11.64 -22.59
CA GLY A 46 0.70 -12.34 -23.74
C GLY A 46 -0.05 -13.62 -23.34
N ALA A 47 -0.44 -14.42 -24.33
CA ALA A 47 -1.31 -15.59 -24.12
C ALA A 47 -0.68 -16.75 -23.33
N SER A 48 0.65 -16.82 -23.26
CA SER A 48 1.38 -17.84 -22.50
C SER A 48 1.57 -17.49 -21.02
N GLY A 49 1.32 -16.23 -20.64
CA GLY A 49 1.51 -15.78 -19.27
C GLY A 49 0.34 -16.08 -18.35
N LEU A 50 0.57 -15.85 -17.06
CA LEU A 50 -0.39 -15.93 -15.98
C LEU A 50 -0.38 -14.60 -15.21
N LEU A 51 -1.55 -13.97 -15.11
CA LEU A 51 -1.79 -12.80 -14.29
C LEU A 51 -2.69 -13.20 -13.12
N ILE A 52 -2.21 -12.99 -11.90
CA ILE A 52 -2.99 -13.14 -10.68
C ILE A 52 -3.24 -11.74 -10.11
N GLY A 53 -4.51 -11.38 -9.96
CA GLY A 53 -4.91 -10.10 -9.38
C GLY A 53 -5.53 -10.30 -8.01
N ILE A 54 -5.00 -9.62 -7.00
CA ILE A 54 -5.49 -9.70 -5.62
C ILE A 54 -6.08 -8.35 -5.23
N ASP A 55 -7.31 -8.37 -4.70
CA ASP A 55 -7.93 -7.21 -4.06
C ASP A 55 -8.92 -7.67 -2.97
N GLN A 56 -9.09 -6.84 -1.95
CA GLN A 56 -10.05 -7.10 -0.87
C GLN A 56 -11.46 -6.59 -1.23
N ASP A 57 -11.56 -5.65 -2.16
CA ASP A 57 -12.82 -5.03 -2.59
C ASP A 57 -13.43 -5.79 -3.77
N GLU A 58 -14.60 -6.37 -3.56
CA GLU A 58 -15.36 -7.12 -4.57
C GLU A 58 -15.78 -6.24 -5.76
N VAL A 59 -16.04 -4.95 -5.52
CA VAL A 59 -16.36 -3.99 -6.59
C VAL A 59 -15.13 -3.74 -7.47
N ALA A 60 -13.94 -3.67 -6.88
CA ALA A 60 -12.69 -3.53 -7.62
C ALA A 60 -12.41 -4.78 -8.48
N LEU A 61 -12.60 -5.98 -7.93
CA LEU A 61 -12.44 -7.23 -8.67
C LEU A 61 -13.39 -7.32 -9.87
N ALA A 62 -14.66 -6.98 -9.70
CA ALA A 62 -15.64 -6.98 -10.80
C ALA A 62 -15.26 -5.98 -11.90
N ALA A 63 -14.81 -4.77 -11.53
CA ALA A 63 -14.34 -3.76 -12.48
C ALA A 63 -13.06 -4.21 -13.21
N ALA A 64 -12.14 -4.85 -12.50
CA ALA A 64 -10.93 -5.42 -13.04
C ALA A 64 -11.23 -6.55 -14.05
N GLU A 65 -12.15 -7.46 -13.70
CA GLU A 65 -12.59 -8.55 -14.58
C GLU A 65 -13.15 -8.01 -15.90
N ALA A 66 -14.07 -7.03 -15.83
CA ALA A 66 -14.63 -6.39 -17.01
C ALA A 66 -13.54 -5.76 -17.89
N LYS A 67 -12.60 -5.03 -17.28
CA LYS A 67 -11.51 -4.34 -18.00
C LYS A 67 -10.53 -5.31 -18.63
N LEU A 68 -10.07 -6.34 -17.91
CA LEU A 68 -9.18 -7.36 -18.43
C LEU A 68 -9.88 -8.24 -19.47
N GLY A 69 -11.20 -8.40 -19.36
CA GLY A 69 -12.07 -9.06 -20.31
C GLY A 69 -12.04 -8.45 -21.72
N THR A 70 -11.72 -7.15 -21.84
CA THR A 70 -11.60 -6.45 -23.13
C THR A 70 -10.39 -6.87 -23.96
N ILE A 71 -9.41 -7.55 -23.36
CA ILE A 71 -8.22 -8.02 -24.07
C ILE A 71 -8.61 -9.25 -24.92
N PRO A 72 -8.29 -9.28 -26.23
CA PRO A 72 -8.61 -10.41 -27.09
C PRO A 72 -8.05 -11.73 -26.54
N LYS A 73 -8.84 -12.81 -26.53
CA LYS A 73 -8.44 -14.12 -25.98
C LYS A 73 -7.12 -14.65 -26.55
N SER A 74 -6.80 -14.37 -27.81
CA SER A 74 -5.54 -14.77 -28.46
C SER A 74 -4.30 -14.04 -27.95
N GLN A 75 -4.46 -12.95 -27.22
CA GLN A 75 -3.38 -12.13 -26.66
C GLN A 75 -3.44 -12.05 -25.13
N ARG A 76 -4.48 -12.62 -24.53
CA ARG A 76 -4.76 -12.47 -23.10
C ARG A 76 -4.11 -13.61 -22.32
N PRO A 77 -3.34 -13.32 -21.26
CA PRO A 77 -2.83 -14.36 -20.37
C PRO A 77 -3.99 -15.09 -19.71
N ARG A 78 -3.68 -16.22 -19.07
CA ARG A 78 -4.59 -16.77 -18.07
C ARG A 78 -4.72 -15.74 -16.95
N ILE A 79 -5.95 -15.41 -16.57
CA ILE A 79 -6.24 -14.45 -15.50
C ILE A 79 -6.89 -15.20 -14.35
N GLN A 80 -6.42 -14.93 -13.14
CA GLN A 80 -7.01 -15.43 -11.92
C GLN A 80 -7.18 -14.28 -10.94
N LEU A 81 -8.42 -14.02 -10.54
CA LEU A 81 -8.74 -12.97 -9.59
C LEU A 81 -9.03 -13.60 -8.23
N VAL A 82 -8.33 -13.13 -7.20
CA VAL A 82 -8.42 -13.67 -5.85
C VAL A 82 -8.89 -12.55 -4.93
N ARG A 83 -10.04 -12.78 -4.28
CA ARG A 83 -10.50 -11.91 -3.21
C ARG A 83 -9.68 -12.19 -1.95
N GLY A 84 -9.00 -11.17 -1.45
CA GLY A 84 -8.21 -11.30 -0.24
C GLY A 84 -7.33 -10.09 0.02
N ASN A 85 -6.65 -10.12 1.15
CA ASN A 85 -5.67 -9.12 1.52
C ASN A 85 -4.27 -9.62 1.14
N PHE A 86 -3.43 -8.78 0.53
CA PHE A 86 -2.07 -9.19 0.16
C PHE A 86 -1.18 -9.52 1.37
N GLY A 87 -1.56 -9.12 2.59
CA GLY A 87 -0.93 -9.54 3.83
C GLY A 87 -1.05 -11.04 4.11
N ASP A 88 -1.98 -11.72 3.42
CA ASP A 88 -2.25 -13.16 3.48
C ASP A 88 -1.87 -13.86 2.16
N LEU A 89 -0.84 -13.34 1.48
CA LEU A 89 -0.40 -13.78 0.15
C LEU A 89 -0.14 -15.29 0.06
N ASP A 90 0.39 -15.91 1.12
CA ASP A 90 0.62 -17.36 1.17
C ASP A 90 -0.67 -18.14 0.89
N GLN A 91 -1.79 -17.78 1.55
CA GLN A 91 -3.08 -18.44 1.37
C GLN A 91 -3.68 -18.15 0.00
N ALA A 92 -3.53 -16.92 -0.50
CA ALA A 92 -4.01 -16.52 -1.81
C ALA A 92 -3.34 -17.33 -2.93
N LEU A 93 -2.01 -17.51 -2.86
CA LEU A 93 -1.25 -18.25 -3.87
C LEU A 93 -1.43 -19.77 -3.76
N LEU A 94 -1.56 -20.31 -2.54
CA LEU A 94 -1.89 -21.73 -2.33
C LEU A 94 -3.27 -22.07 -2.90
N THR A 95 -4.29 -21.27 -2.59
CA THR A 95 -5.66 -21.46 -3.12
C THR A 95 -5.69 -21.34 -4.65
N ALA A 96 -4.73 -20.62 -5.22
CA ALA A 96 -4.60 -20.43 -6.65
C ALA A 96 -3.77 -21.52 -7.36
N ASP A 97 -3.30 -22.55 -6.63
CA ASP A 97 -2.42 -23.61 -7.12
C ASP A 97 -1.16 -23.07 -7.82
N ILE A 98 -0.58 -21.99 -7.27
CA ILE A 98 0.61 -21.35 -7.83
C ILE A 98 1.86 -21.90 -7.15
N PRO A 99 2.83 -22.48 -7.89
CA PRO A 99 4.05 -23.05 -7.31
C PRO A 99 5.13 -22.00 -6.97
N GLY A 100 5.06 -20.83 -7.59
CA GLY A 100 6.04 -19.75 -7.50
C GLY A 100 5.66 -18.61 -8.44
N ILE A 101 6.23 -17.42 -8.21
CA ILE A 101 5.91 -16.21 -8.99
C ILE A 101 7.18 -15.58 -9.55
N ASP A 102 7.10 -14.99 -10.74
CA ASP A 102 8.27 -14.40 -11.40
C ASP A 102 8.30 -12.88 -11.22
N ALA A 103 7.14 -12.26 -11.08
CA ALA A 103 7.00 -10.83 -10.92
C ALA A 103 5.85 -10.49 -9.97
N ILE A 104 6.02 -9.52 -9.09
CA ILE A 104 4.95 -9.02 -8.23
C ILE A 104 4.99 -7.51 -8.08
N LEU A 105 3.81 -6.88 -8.14
CA LEU A 105 3.59 -5.45 -7.95
C LEU A 105 2.75 -5.19 -6.70
N PHE A 106 3.17 -4.21 -5.90
CA PHE A 106 2.36 -3.56 -4.88
C PHE A 106 2.24 -2.06 -5.22
N ASP A 107 1.05 -1.58 -5.57
CA ASP A 107 0.69 -0.17 -5.70
C ASP A 107 -0.08 0.26 -4.44
N LEU A 108 0.66 0.74 -3.43
CA LEU A 108 0.13 0.93 -2.09
C LEU A 108 -0.84 2.10 -2.01
N GLY A 109 -1.73 2.07 -1.02
CA GLY A 109 -2.64 3.16 -0.72
C GLY A 109 -4.10 2.83 -1.02
N VAL A 110 -4.93 3.87 -0.95
CA VAL A 110 -6.39 3.74 -1.05
C VAL A 110 -6.86 3.99 -2.47
N SER A 111 -7.86 3.21 -2.88
CA SER A 111 -8.51 3.40 -4.18
C SER A 111 -9.24 4.75 -4.21
N SER A 112 -9.42 5.33 -5.41
CA SER A 112 -10.19 6.57 -5.56
C SER A 112 -11.60 6.43 -4.97
N VAL A 113 -12.25 5.29 -5.20
CA VAL A 113 -13.61 5.03 -4.71
C VAL A 113 -13.70 5.08 -3.19
N GLN A 114 -12.69 4.60 -2.46
CA GLN A 114 -12.67 4.69 -0.99
C GLN A 114 -12.61 6.15 -0.50
N ILE A 115 -11.89 7.03 -1.20
CA ILE A 115 -11.81 8.46 -0.86
C ILE A 115 -13.06 9.22 -1.32
N ASP A 116 -13.55 8.91 -2.52
CA ASP A 116 -14.60 9.65 -3.23
C ASP A 116 -16.02 9.22 -2.78
N THR A 117 -16.13 8.26 -1.87
CA THR A 117 -17.40 7.83 -1.24
C THR A 117 -17.47 8.36 0.19
N PRO A 118 -18.18 9.47 0.45
CA PRO A 118 -18.25 10.10 1.77
C PRO A 118 -18.67 9.14 2.90
N GLU A 119 -19.55 8.20 2.60
CA GLU A 119 -20.10 7.22 3.54
C GLU A 119 -19.02 6.29 4.13
N ARG A 120 -17.86 6.17 3.47
CA ARG A 120 -16.73 5.36 3.93
C ARG A 120 -15.84 6.08 4.95
N GLY A 121 -15.97 7.40 5.10
CA GLY A 121 -15.29 8.16 6.15
C GLY A 121 -13.79 8.42 5.94
N PHE A 122 -13.23 8.15 4.75
CA PHE A 122 -11.80 8.37 4.47
C PHE A 122 -11.45 9.84 4.19
N SER A 123 -12.44 10.66 3.81
CA SER A 123 -12.25 12.06 3.46
C SER A 123 -12.32 12.97 4.68
N PHE A 124 -11.39 13.92 4.76
CA PHE A 124 -11.46 15.06 5.69
C PHE A 124 -12.03 16.32 5.04
N LYS A 125 -12.42 16.25 3.76
CA LYS A 125 -12.99 17.38 3.01
C LYS A 125 -14.51 17.31 2.92
N GLU A 126 -15.03 16.09 2.87
CA GLU A 126 -16.46 15.81 2.79
C GLU A 126 -16.87 15.13 4.09
N ASP A 127 -18.00 15.55 4.62
CA ASP A 127 -18.52 15.02 5.87
C ASP A 127 -19.14 13.63 5.67
N GLY A 128 -18.90 12.73 6.62
CA GLY A 128 -19.37 11.36 6.58
C GLY A 128 -19.13 10.63 7.90
N PRO A 129 -19.66 9.41 8.07
CA PRO A 129 -19.41 8.59 9.25
C PRO A 129 -17.90 8.38 9.45
N LEU A 130 -17.43 8.44 10.69
CA LEU A 130 -16.02 8.22 11.02
C LEU A 130 -15.71 6.71 11.05
N ASP A 131 -15.74 6.06 9.88
CA ASP A 131 -15.56 4.62 9.72
C ASP A 131 -14.09 4.24 9.39
N MET A 132 -13.63 4.56 8.17
CA MET A 132 -12.29 4.27 7.65
C MET A 132 -11.90 2.79 7.49
N ARG A 133 -12.81 1.82 7.68
CA ARG A 133 -12.53 0.41 7.38
C ARG A 133 -12.47 0.18 5.89
N MET A 134 -11.47 -0.56 5.42
CA MET A 134 -11.37 -0.99 4.02
C MET A 134 -12.27 -2.20 3.73
N ASP A 135 -12.46 -3.08 4.72
CA ASP A 135 -13.33 -4.25 4.66
C ASP A 135 -14.31 -4.30 5.85
N PRO A 136 -15.44 -3.56 5.78
CA PRO A 136 -16.44 -3.52 6.85
C PRO A 136 -17.09 -4.88 7.16
N GLY A 137 -16.96 -5.88 6.29
CA GLY A 137 -17.52 -7.22 6.50
C GLY A 137 -16.72 -8.07 7.48
N ASN A 138 -15.39 -7.84 7.55
CA ASN A 138 -14.48 -8.61 8.40
C ASN A 138 -13.84 -7.77 9.53
N GLN A 139 -13.86 -6.45 9.41
CA GLN A 139 -13.26 -5.54 10.40
C GLN A 139 -14.33 -4.96 11.32
N THR A 140 -14.09 -5.02 12.63
CA THR A 140 -14.96 -4.40 13.63
C THR A 140 -14.49 -2.99 14.02
N LEU A 141 -13.17 -2.80 14.16
CA LEU A 141 -12.59 -1.55 14.64
C LEU A 141 -12.82 -0.40 13.65
N THR A 142 -13.49 0.66 14.08
CA THR A 142 -13.69 1.90 13.30
C THR A 142 -12.81 3.04 13.81
N ALA A 143 -12.62 4.07 12.98
CA ALA A 143 -11.98 5.31 13.40
C ALA A 143 -12.75 5.99 14.55
N ALA A 144 -14.09 5.92 14.54
CA ALA A 144 -14.95 6.39 15.62
C ALA A 144 -14.66 5.67 16.94
N GLU A 145 -14.51 4.35 16.93
CA GLU A 145 -14.16 3.59 18.14
C GLU A 145 -12.79 3.98 18.65
N ILE A 146 -11.77 4.11 17.79
CA ILE A 146 -10.43 4.53 18.20
C ILE A 146 -10.49 5.90 18.90
N VAL A 147 -11.10 6.91 18.27
CA VAL A 147 -11.14 8.27 18.84
C VAL A 147 -11.97 8.34 20.11
N ASN A 148 -12.98 7.48 20.28
CA ASN A 148 -13.85 7.49 21.45
C ASN A 148 -13.39 6.58 22.60
N THR A 149 -12.52 5.59 22.35
CA THR A 149 -12.14 4.59 23.38
C THR A 149 -10.67 4.66 23.80
N TYR A 150 -9.74 4.98 22.90
CA TYR A 150 -8.30 5.00 23.24
C TYR A 150 -8.01 6.11 24.26
N ASN A 151 -7.07 5.90 25.18
CA ASN A 151 -6.64 6.98 26.07
C ASN A 151 -5.76 7.99 25.31
N ALA A 152 -5.47 9.14 25.93
CA ALA A 152 -4.68 10.20 25.29
C ALA A 152 -3.26 9.75 24.90
N ALA A 153 -2.64 8.87 25.69
CA ALA A 153 -1.29 8.37 25.41
C ALA A 153 -1.30 7.46 24.18
N ASP A 154 -2.29 6.56 24.06
CA ASP A 154 -2.45 5.67 22.91
C ASP A 154 -2.80 6.46 21.63
N LEU A 155 -3.72 7.42 21.71
CA LEU A 155 -4.01 8.32 20.59
C LEU A 155 -2.76 9.10 20.16
N SER A 156 -2.00 9.63 21.12
CA SER A 156 -0.77 10.35 20.82
C SER A 156 0.28 9.43 20.17
N ARG A 157 0.39 8.19 20.65
CA ARG A 157 1.29 7.16 20.12
C ARG A 157 0.94 6.84 18.66
N ILE A 158 -0.32 6.51 18.34
CA ILE A 158 -0.70 6.15 16.97
C ILE A 158 -0.54 7.34 16.01
N ILE A 159 -0.92 8.55 16.43
CA ILE A 159 -0.78 9.76 15.59
C ILE A 159 0.70 10.01 15.30
N ARG A 160 1.58 9.86 16.28
CA ARG A 160 3.02 10.07 16.10
C ARG A 160 3.71 8.92 15.35
N ALA A 161 3.28 7.68 15.56
CA ALA A 161 3.88 6.51 14.92
C ALA A 161 3.52 6.45 13.42
N TYR A 162 2.27 6.80 13.09
CA TYR A 162 1.72 6.67 11.75
C TYR A 162 1.63 7.99 10.99
N SER A 163 2.18 9.07 11.56
CA SER A 163 2.34 10.34 10.86
C SER A 163 3.49 11.16 11.44
N ASP A 164 4.03 12.09 10.66
CA ASP A 164 5.06 13.04 11.14
C ASP A 164 4.42 14.25 11.88
N GLU A 165 3.32 14.06 12.62
CA GLU A 165 2.55 15.12 13.28
C GLU A 165 3.18 15.60 14.59
N LYS A 166 3.61 16.86 14.61
CA LYS A 166 4.27 17.49 15.76
C LYS A 166 3.29 17.73 16.91
N TRP A 167 2.03 17.96 16.60
CA TRP A 167 0.98 18.26 17.57
C TRP A 167 0.25 17.02 18.10
N ALA A 168 0.78 15.81 17.87
CA ALA A 168 0.13 14.54 18.19
C ALA A 168 -0.45 14.48 19.62
N SER A 169 0.33 14.87 20.63
CA SER A 169 -0.10 14.85 22.03
C SER A 169 -1.23 15.84 22.31
N ARG A 170 -1.13 17.06 21.75
CA ARG A 170 -2.16 18.09 21.89
C ARG A 170 -3.45 17.73 21.16
N ILE A 171 -3.36 17.11 19.97
CA ILE A 171 -4.52 16.59 19.24
C ILE A 171 -5.22 15.51 20.05
N ALA A 172 -4.47 14.56 20.61
CA ALA A 172 -5.02 13.50 21.45
C ALA A 172 -5.76 14.05 22.69
N GLU A 173 -5.18 15.02 23.40
CA GLU A 173 -5.84 15.72 24.52
C GLU A 173 -7.16 16.38 24.10
N PHE A 174 -7.16 17.06 22.94
CA PHE A 174 -8.35 17.72 22.43
C PHE A 174 -9.45 16.73 22.03
N ILE A 175 -9.08 15.58 21.44
CA ILE A 175 -10.01 14.48 21.14
C ILE A 175 -10.63 13.95 22.43
N VAL A 176 -9.82 13.62 23.44
CA VAL A 176 -10.31 13.10 24.73
C VAL A 176 -11.23 14.11 25.43
N ARG A 177 -10.91 15.40 25.37
CA ARG A 177 -11.76 16.45 25.94
C ARG A 177 -13.07 16.62 25.17
N ALA A 178 -13.03 16.59 23.84
CA ALA A 178 -14.22 16.75 23.02
C ALA A 178 -15.22 15.60 23.24
N ARG A 179 -14.73 14.35 23.26
CA ARG A 179 -15.60 13.18 23.47
C ARG A 179 -16.24 13.09 24.86
N GLN A 180 -15.74 13.83 25.84
CA GLN A 180 -16.37 13.95 27.16
C GLN A 180 -17.68 14.76 27.11
N GLN A 181 -17.85 15.60 26.10
CA GLN A 181 -19.06 16.38 25.89
C GLN A 181 -20.03 15.62 24.98
N GLU A 182 -19.53 15.16 23.82
CA GLU A 182 -20.32 14.41 22.84
C GLU A 182 -19.41 13.44 22.07
N PRO A 183 -19.82 12.16 21.86
CA PRO A 183 -19.06 11.23 21.04
C PRO A 183 -18.75 11.76 19.63
N ILE A 184 -17.53 11.54 19.16
CA ILE A 184 -17.09 11.96 17.82
C ILE A 184 -17.42 10.84 16.83
N VAL A 185 -18.45 11.04 16.01
CA VAL A 185 -18.97 9.99 15.09
C VAL A 185 -18.89 10.39 13.62
N ARG A 186 -18.57 11.65 13.31
CA ARG A 186 -18.43 12.16 11.94
C ARG A 186 -17.05 12.77 11.67
N SER A 187 -16.64 12.74 10.40
CA SER A 187 -15.35 13.27 9.96
C SER A 187 -15.22 14.78 10.20
N GLU A 188 -16.27 15.57 9.98
CA GLU A 188 -16.25 17.03 10.22
C GLU A 188 -16.02 17.36 11.70
N GLN A 189 -16.67 16.65 12.62
CA GLN A 189 -16.47 16.82 14.06
C GLN A 189 -15.00 16.62 14.44
N LEU A 190 -14.37 15.55 13.93
CA LEU A 190 -12.96 15.29 14.18
C LEU A 190 -12.06 16.37 13.56
N VAL A 191 -12.38 16.85 12.36
CA VAL A 191 -11.64 17.94 11.70
C VAL A 191 -11.65 19.21 12.54
N GLU A 192 -12.79 19.60 13.10
CA GLU A 192 -12.89 20.79 13.95
C GLU A 192 -12.09 20.64 15.25
N VAL A 193 -12.12 19.46 15.88
CA VAL A 193 -11.28 19.15 17.05
C VAL A 193 -9.79 19.30 16.72
N ILE A 194 -9.34 18.77 15.58
CA ILE A 194 -7.94 18.86 15.14
C ILE A 194 -7.55 20.31 14.84
N LYS A 195 -8.43 21.07 14.16
CA LYS A 195 -8.19 22.49 13.88
C LYS A 195 -8.04 23.29 15.17
N ALA A 196 -8.88 23.03 16.17
CA ALA A 196 -8.80 23.69 17.47
C ALA A 196 -7.51 23.33 18.23
N ALA A 197 -7.00 22.10 18.07
CA ALA A 197 -5.76 21.65 18.69
C ALA A 197 -4.52 22.32 18.08
N ILE A 198 -4.48 22.53 16.77
CA ILE A 198 -3.28 23.03 16.07
C ILE A 198 -3.26 24.57 16.04
N PRO A 199 -2.19 25.25 16.51
CA PRO A 199 -2.10 26.71 16.49
C PRO A 199 -2.32 27.32 15.09
N ALA A 200 -3.01 28.46 15.03
CA ALA A 200 -3.37 29.12 13.76
C ALA A 200 -2.16 29.52 12.89
N SER A 201 -1.00 29.79 13.50
CA SER A 201 0.25 30.03 12.78
C SER A 201 0.75 28.76 12.08
N ALA A 202 0.67 27.60 12.73
CA ALA A 202 1.09 26.31 12.17
C ALA A 202 0.12 25.80 11.08
N ARG A 203 -1.17 26.16 11.14
CA ARG A 203 -2.17 25.78 10.13
C ARG A 203 -1.93 26.43 8.76
N ARG A 204 -1.27 27.59 8.71
CA ARG A 204 -1.06 28.38 7.47
C ARG A 204 0.14 27.92 6.63
N ALA A 205 1.08 27.18 7.21
CA ALA A 205 2.34 26.81 6.56
C ALA A 205 2.32 25.42 5.89
N GLY A 206 1.18 24.73 5.87
CA GLY A 206 1.09 23.34 5.42
C GLY A 206 -0.21 22.99 4.69
N GLY A 207 -0.34 21.71 4.32
CA GLY A 207 -1.59 21.16 3.80
C GLY A 207 -2.69 21.09 4.86
N HIS A 208 -3.82 20.48 4.53
CA HIS A 208 -4.96 20.40 5.44
C HIS A 208 -4.57 19.82 6.82
N PRO A 209 -4.87 20.51 7.95
CA PRO A 209 -4.40 20.11 9.28
C PRO A 209 -4.79 18.69 9.70
N ALA A 210 -5.95 18.21 9.26
CA ALA A 210 -6.44 16.89 9.60
C ALA A 210 -5.79 15.73 8.80
N LYS A 211 -5.07 16.03 7.70
CA LYS A 211 -4.56 15.02 6.76
C LYS A 211 -3.72 13.95 7.45
N ARG A 212 -2.85 14.35 8.38
CA ARG A 212 -1.92 13.45 9.10
C ARG A 212 -2.64 12.59 10.13
N THR A 213 -3.56 13.17 10.90
CA THR A 213 -4.37 12.41 11.86
C THR A 213 -5.28 11.41 11.16
N PHE A 214 -5.91 11.79 10.04
CA PHE A 214 -6.74 10.87 9.25
C PHE A 214 -5.92 9.73 8.67
N GLN A 215 -4.70 10.01 8.17
CA GLN A 215 -3.77 8.96 7.76
C GLN A 215 -3.44 8.01 8.92
N ALA A 216 -3.12 8.54 10.09
CA ALA A 216 -2.76 7.72 11.24
C ALA A 216 -3.92 6.82 11.71
N LEU A 217 -5.14 7.35 11.76
CA LEU A 217 -6.34 6.58 12.09
C LEU A 217 -6.60 5.49 11.06
N ARG A 218 -6.49 5.81 9.77
CA ARG A 218 -6.68 4.83 8.69
C ARG A 218 -5.69 3.67 8.81
N ILE A 219 -4.42 3.99 9.07
CA ILE A 219 -3.37 2.99 9.27
C ILE A 219 -3.68 2.10 10.49
N GLU A 220 -4.11 2.69 11.61
CA GLU A 220 -4.48 1.94 12.82
C GLU A 220 -5.70 1.04 12.59
N VAL A 221 -6.77 1.55 11.95
CA VAL A 221 -7.99 0.78 11.65
C VAL A 221 -7.68 -0.44 10.79
N ASN A 222 -6.82 -0.28 9.79
CA ASN A 222 -6.61 -1.30 8.77
C ASN A 222 -5.34 -2.13 8.97
N GLY A 223 -4.52 -1.83 9.99
CA GLY A 223 -3.23 -2.47 10.21
C GLY A 223 -2.31 -2.38 8.98
N GLU A 224 -2.40 -1.30 8.20
CA GLU A 224 -1.82 -1.21 6.83
C GLU A 224 -0.33 -1.54 6.80
N LEU A 225 0.42 -1.07 7.81
CA LEU A 225 1.87 -1.25 7.88
C LEU A 225 2.26 -2.70 8.23
N ASP A 226 1.48 -3.38 9.06
CA ASP A 226 1.73 -4.78 9.42
C ASP A 226 1.36 -5.70 8.25
N VAL A 227 0.25 -5.40 7.58
CA VAL A 227 -0.17 -6.02 6.32
C VAL A 227 0.92 -5.88 5.26
N LEU A 228 1.50 -4.68 5.09
CA LEU A 228 2.64 -4.45 4.19
C LEU A 228 3.84 -5.32 4.54
N ARG A 229 4.24 -5.38 5.81
CA ARG A 229 5.39 -6.20 6.23
C ARG A 229 5.18 -7.68 5.91
N ARG A 230 4.03 -8.25 6.30
CA ARG A 230 3.70 -9.65 6.04
C ARG A 230 3.65 -9.95 4.54
N GLY A 231 3.01 -9.08 3.77
CA GLY A 231 2.89 -9.22 2.31
C GLY A 231 4.25 -9.17 1.60
N LEU A 232 5.15 -8.25 1.98
CA LEU A 232 6.50 -8.19 1.42
C LEU A 232 7.31 -9.44 1.76
N GLU A 233 7.26 -9.90 3.01
CA GLU A 233 7.98 -11.10 3.42
C GLU A 233 7.48 -12.34 2.67
N ALA A 234 6.17 -12.51 2.54
CA ALA A 234 5.57 -13.59 1.76
C ALA A 234 5.97 -13.51 0.28
N ALA A 235 5.86 -12.32 -0.34
CA ALA A 235 6.22 -12.13 -1.74
C ALA A 235 7.66 -12.54 -2.04
N ILE A 236 8.60 -12.18 -1.16
CA ILE A 236 10.02 -12.53 -1.31
C ILE A 236 10.23 -14.05 -1.19
N ARG A 237 9.48 -14.75 -0.32
CA ARG A 237 9.51 -16.21 -0.24
C ARG A 237 9.01 -16.86 -1.52
N TRP A 238 7.89 -16.39 -2.06
CA TRP A 238 7.23 -16.95 -3.26
C TRP A 238 7.93 -16.64 -4.57
N LEU A 239 8.74 -15.58 -4.64
CA LEU A 239 9.49 -15.27 -5.85
C LEU A 239 10.36 -16.46 -6.26
N ASN A 240 10.35 -16.79 -7.55
CA ASN A 240 11.32 -17.69 -8.16
C ASN A 240 12.71 -17.01 -8.20
N PRO A 241 13.81 -17.78 -8.26
CA PRO A 241 15.14 -17.22 -8.51
C PRO A 241 15.13 -16.33 -9.76
N GLY A 242 15.69 -15.12 -9.64
CA GLY A 242 15.66 -14.11 -10.71
C GLY A 242 14.37 -13.26 -10.76
N GLY A 243 13.32 -13.64 -10.04
CA GLY A 243 12.05 -12.92 -10.04
C GLY A 243 12.12 -11.51 -9.46
N ARG A 244 11.18 -10.64 -9.84
CA ARG A 244 11.13 -9.20 -9.52
C ARG A 244 10.01 -8.86 -8.55
N ILE A 245 10.30 -8.03 -7.56
CA ILE A 245 9.30 -7.35 -6.73
C ILE A 245 9.40 -5.84 -6.96
N ALA A 246 8.27 -5.23 -7.32
CA ALA A 246 8.11 -3.79 -7.49
C ALA A 246 7.09 -3.27 -6.48
N VAL A 247 7.43 -2.18 -5.79
CA VAL A 247 6.55 -1.56 -4.79
C VAL A 247 6.50 -0.05 -5.01
N ILE A 248 5.31 0.48 -5.24
CA ILE A 248 5.00 1.90 -5.28
C ILE A 248 4.44 2.29 -3.90
N SER A 249 5.10 3.22 -3.24
CA SER A 249 4.66 3.79 -1.96
C SER A 249 4.31 5.26 -2.12
N TYR A 250 3.36 5.79 -1.35
CA TYR A 250 2.89 7.18 -1.47
C TYR A 250 3.23 8.01 -0.24
N HIS A 251 3.74 7.39 0.83
CA HIS A 251 4.20 8.11 2.00
C HIS A 251 5.50 7.54 2.60
N SER A 252 6.09 8.33 3.50
CA SER A 252 7.41 8.07 4.09
C SER A 252 7.49 6.76 4.89
N LEU A 253 6.42 6.41 5.61
CA LEU A 253 6.38 5.17 6.40
C LEU A 253 6.36 3.91 5.54
N GLU A 254 5.51 3.84 4.50
CA GLU A 254 5.52 2.75 3.51
C GLU A 254 6.90 2.62 2.85
N ASP A 255 7.43 3.72 2.31
CA ASP A 255 8.74 3.76 1.64
C ASP A 255 9.87 3.26 2.57
N ARG A 256 9.79 3.62 3.86
CA ARG A 256 10.75 3.15 4.87
C ARG A 256 10.62 1.65 5.10
N ILE A 257 9.42 1.12 5.27
CA ILE A 257 9.20 -0.32 5.44
C ILE A 257 9.74 -1.11 4.25
N VAL A 258 9.42 -0.69 3.02
CA VAL A 258 9.91 -1.33 1.80
C VAL A 258 11.43 -1.27 1.73
N LYS A 259 12.02 -0.09 1.96
CA LYS A 259 13.47 0.10 1.97
C LYS A 259 14.14 -0.82 2.98
N ASP A 260 13.65 -0.86 4.20
CA ASP A 260 14.25 -1.62 5.29
C ASP A 260 14.11 -3.13 5.06
N ALA A 261 12.96 -3.59 4.57
CA ALA A 261 12.74 -4.99 4.18
C ALA A 261 13.69 -5.43 3.06
N PHE A 262 13.80 -4.63 1.99
CA PHE A 262 14.70 -4.94 0.88
C PHE A 262 16.17 -4.91 1.32
N ALA A 263 16.56 -3.92 2.13
CA ALA A 263 17.92 -3.81 2.65
C ALA A 263 18.28 -4.99 3.56
N ALA A 264 17.35 -5.43 4.42
CA ALA A 264 17.56 -6.57 5.30
C ALA A 264 17.80 -7.87 4.52
N MET A 265 17.04 -8.08 3.44
CA MET A 265 17.17 -9.27 2.56
C MET A 265 18.34 -9.19 1.59
N ALA A 266 18.81 -7.98 1.26
CA ALA A 266 20.03 -7.78 0.48
C ALA A 266 21.31 -7.79 1.33
N ASN A 267 21.18 -7.76 2.66
CA ASN A 267 22.33 -7.69 3.55
C ASN A 267 23.09 -9.03 3.58
N ARG A 268 24.40 -8.96 3.32
CA ARG A 268 25.31 -10.10 3.27
C ARG A 268 25.91 -10.46 4.63
N CYS A 269 25.72 -9.63 5.66
CA CYS A 269 26.34 -9.85 6.97
C CYS A 269 25.53 -9.20 8.10
N THR A 270 25.34 -9.91 9.21
CA THR A 270 24.82 -9.34 10.47
C THR A 270 25.83 -9.43 11.62
N CYS A 271 27.09 -9.76 11.32
CA CYS A 271 28.14 -9.80 12.34
C CYS A 271 28.42 -8.39 12.89
N PRO A 272 28.90 -8.29 14.14
CA PRO A 272 29.42 -7.04 14.68
C PRO A 272 30.51 -6.44 13.77
N PRO A 273 30.57 -5.10 13.60
CA PRO A 273 31.54 -4.45 12.69
C PRO A 273 33.00 -4.68 13.05
N ASP A 274 33.27 -4.99 14.32
CA ASP A 274 34.58 -5.29 14.91
C ASP A 274 35.08 -6.71 14.60
N LEU A 275 34.24 -7.57 14.02
CA LEU A 275 34.65 -8.90 13.61
C LEU A 275 35.42 -8.84 12.26
N PRO A 276 36.68 -9.31 12.19
CA PRO A 276 37.54 -9.12 11.02
C PRO A 276 37.11 -9.93 9.79
N VAL A 277 36.36 -11.02 9.98
CA VAL A 277 35.85 -11.88 8.90
C VAL A 277 34.40 -12.26 9.22
N CYS A 278 33.55 -12.28 8.20
CA CYS A 278 32.16 -12.72 8.35
C CYS A 278 32.07 -14.17 8.83
N ALA A 279 31.44 -14.39 9.99
CA ALA A 279 31.17 -15.72 10.54
C ALA A 279 29.69 -16.13 10.48
N CYS A 280 28.78 -15.22 10.12
CA CYS A 280 27.34 -15.50 10.10
C CYS A 280 26.88 -16.35 8.92
N GLY A 281 27.72 -16.52 7.89
CA GLY A 281 27.40 -17.32 6.69
C GLY A 281 26.20 -16.81 5.88
N ARG A 282 25.67 -15.62 6.19
CA ARG A 282 24.46 -15.08 5.56
C ARG A 282 24.74 -14.82 4.07
N LYS A 283 23.84 -15.34 3.22
CA LYS A 283 23.80 -15.02 1.80
C LYS A 283 22.61 -14.09 1.53
N PRO A 284 22.75 -13.14 0.59
CA PRO A 284 21.65 -12.27 0.24
C PRO A 284 20.55 -13.06 -0.46
N VAL A 285 19.30 -12.74 -0.13
CA VAL A 285 18.09 -13.26 -0.78
C VAL A 285 17.67 -12.35 -1.93
N LEU A 286 17.90 -11.04 -1.78
CA LEU A 286 17.57 -10.03 -2.78
C LEU A 286 18.80 -9.27 -3.29
N GLU A 287 18.73 -8.83 -4.53
CA GLU A 287 19.57 -7.79 -5.11
C GLU A 287 18.74 -6.52 -5.36
N LEU A 288 19.26 -5.37 -4.92
CA LEU A 288 18.56 -4.09 -5.12
C LEU A 288 18.74 -3.62 -6.56
N VAL A 289 17.65 -3.60 -7.32
CA VAL A 289 17.62 -3.07 -8.70
C VAL A 289 17.68 -1.55 -8.66
N THR A 290 16.87 -0.96 -7.78
CA THR A 290 16.83 0.49 -7.58
C THR A 290 17.45 0.83 -6.21
N ARG A 291 18.66 1.40 -6.19
CA ARG A 291 19.29 1.85 -4.93
C ARG A 291 18.60 3.07 -4.32
N LYS A 292 18.09 3.97 -5.18
CA LYS A 292 17.24 5.11 -4.81
C LYS A 292 15.84 4.85 -5.38
N PRO A 293 14.78 5.34 -4.72
CA PRO A 293 13.44 5.19 -5.28
C PRO A 293 13.35 5.93 -6.62
N VAL A 294 12.64 5.35 -7.57
CA VAL A 294 12.27 5.99 -8.83
C VAL A 294 11.08 6.89 -8.56
N LEU A 295 11.14 8.12 -9.07
CA LEU A 295 10.14 9.16 -8.84
C LEU A 295 9.40 9.49 -10.13
N PRO A 296 8.12 9.88 -10.06
CA PRO A 296 7.37 10.29 -11.23
C PRO A 296 7.99 11.52 -11.88
N THR A 297 7.87 11.58 -13.20
CA THR A 297 8.30 12.75 -13.98
C THR A 297 7.41 13.97 -13.71
N ALA A 298 7.92 15.17 -13.99
CA ALA A 298 7.13 16.40 -13.86
C ALA A 298 5.84 16.35 -14.70
N ASP A 299 5.90 15.78 -15.90
CA ASP A 299 4.75 15.61 -16.80
C ASP A 299 3.71 14.63 -16.27
N GLU A 300 4.15 13.57 -15.59
CA GLU A 300 3.22 12.67 -14.90
C GLU A 300 2.54 13.38 -13.72
N VAL A 301 3.30 14.11 -12.90
CA VAL A 301 2.72 14.86 -11.77
C VAL A 301 1.73 15.94 -12.23
N ALA A 302 2.00 16.59 -13.38
CA ALA A 302 1.09 17.57 -13.96
C ALA A 302 -0.24 16.93 -14.41
N ARG A 303 -0.19 15.74 -15.02
CA ARG A 303 -1.38 14.99 -15.48
C ARG A 303 -2.10 14.25 -14.36
N ASN A 304 -1.36 13.80 -13.35
CA ASN A 304 -1.86 13.09 -12.19
C ASN A 304 -1.21 13.63 -10.91
N PRO A 305 -1.80 14.66 -10.28
CA PRO A 305 -1.27 15.24 -9.04
C PRO A 305 -1.11 14.24 -7.89
N ARG A 306 -1.82 13.10 -7.91
CA ARG A 306 -1.70 12.03 -6.91
C ARG A 306 -0.37 11.30 -7.00
N ALA A 307 0.27 11.27 -8.18
CA ALA A 307 1.57 10.66 -8.38
C ALA A 307 2.69 11.39 -7.60
N ARG A 308 2.51 12.67 -7.23
CA ARG A 308 3.57 13.54 -6.67
C ARG A 308 4.41 12.90 -5.55
N SER A 309 3.79 12.11 -4.69
CA SER A 309 4.46 11.50 -3.53
C SER A 309 4.87 10.05 -3.75
N ALA A 310 4.61 9.51 -4.94
CA ALA A 310 4.89 8.14 -5.28
C ALA A 310 6.40 7.88 -5.39
N LYS A 311 6.79 6.70 -4.92
CA LYS A 311 8.16 6.21 -4.92
C LYS A 311 8.15 4.73 -5.28
N LEU A 312 8.75 4.38 -6.40
CA LEU A 312 8.93 3.00 -6.82
C LEU A 312 10.26 2.44 -6.32
N ARG A 313 10.23 1.28 -5.69
CA ARG A 313 11.42 0.47 -5.36
C ARG A 313 11.29 -0.89 -5.98
N VAL A 314 12.40 -1.39 -6.53
CA VAL A 314 12.48 -2.69 -7.16
C VAL A 314 13.66 -3.50 -6.63
N ALA A 315 13.40 -4.77 -6.34
CA ALA A 315 14.41 -5.76 -6.01
C ALA A 315 14.23 -7.03 -6.86
N GLN A 316 15.30 -7.82 -6.98
CA GLN A 316 15.32 -9.11 -7.67
C GLN A 316 15.68 -10.19 -6.68
N LYS A 317 15.06 -11.36 -6.75
CA LYS A 317 15.55 -12.54 -6.02
C LYS A 317 16.85 -13.03 -6.63
N CYS A 318 17.83 -13.34 -5.78
CA CYS A 318 19.10 -13.89 -6.22
C CYS A 318 18.90 -15.19 -7.02
N LEU A 319 19.75 -15.43 -8.03
CA LEU A 319 19.72 -16.69 -8.80
C LEU A 319 20.20 -17.87 -7.93
N ASP A 320 21.28 -17.66 -7.18
CA ASP A 320 21.85 -18.63 -6.24
C ASP A 320 21.32 -18.41 -4.81
N CYS A 321 20.02 -18.14 -4.68
CA CYS A 321 19.40 -17.90 -3.38
C CYS A 321 19.50 -19.18 -2.53
N PRO A 322 19.84 -19.10 -1.23
CA PRO A 322 19.70 -20.25 -0.35
C PRO A 322 18.27 -20.77 -0.43
N SER A 323 18.10 -22.08 -0.59
CA SER A 323 16.83 -22.72 -0.32
C SER A 323 16.43 -22.38 1.12
N ASN A 324 15.22 -21.87 1.31
CA ASN A 324 14.65 -21.68 2.65
C ASN A 324 14.64 -23.01 3.42
#